data_AF-A0A563U8M3-F1
#
_entry.id   AF-A0A563U8M3-F1
#
_cell.length_a   1.000
_cell.length_b   1.000
_cell.length_c   1.000
_cell.angle_alpha   90.00
_cell.angle_beta   90.00
_cell.angle_gamma   90.00
#
_symmetry.space_group_name_H-M   'P 1'
#
loop_
_entity.id
_entity.type
_entity.pdbx_description
1 polymer ?
#
loop_
_entity_poly.entity_id
_entity_poly.type
_entity_poly.pdbx_seq_one_letter_code
_entity_poly.pdbx_strand_id
1 'polypeptide(L)'
;MITGLFISGVTAFPIETELNWLMSQAGNFNPTMATWLYKVYNAVHATTTAYPFLAYGTDWLAFAHVMLAVLFVGPLRNPLRNIWVIEFGIIACVAIVPLAFIAGPIRGIPIFWRLIDCSFGLFGIIPLYLCHRDIKLLLKLTPATY
;
A
#
# COMPACT_ATOMS: atom_id res chain seq x y z
N MET A 1 1.09 9.86 5.24
CA MET A 1 0.60 8.46 5.26
C MET A 1 -0.84 8.34 4.79
N ILE A 2 -1.81 9.04 5.38
CA ILE A 2 -3.23 8.98 4.96
C ILE A 2 -3.41 9.20 3.46
N THR A 3 -2.82 10.28 2.94
CA THR A 3 -2.85 10.61 1.50
C THR A 3 -2.22 9.52 0.64
N GLY A 4 -1.03 9.05 1.00
CA GLY A 4 -0.35 7.96 0.26
C GLY A 4 -1.16 6.66 0.25
N LEU A 5 -1.75 6.28 1.38
CA LEU A 5 -2.59 5.08 1.49
C LEU A 5 -3.86 5.20 0.66
N PHE A 6 -4.52 6.37 0.71
CA PHE A 6 -5.68 6.67 -0.11
C PHE A 6 -5.36 6.63 -1.62
N ILE A 7 -4.32 7.33 -2.04
CA ILE A 7 -3.88 7.38 -3.45
C ILE A 7 -3.52 5.98 -3.93
N SER A 8 -2.75 5.21 -3.15
CA SER A 8 -2.39 3.83 -3.47
C SER A 8 -3.61 2.93 -3.69
N GLY A 9 -4.68 3.12 -2.89
CA GLY A 9 -5.95 2.44 -3.10
C GLY A 9 -6.64 2.89 -4.39
N VAL A 10 -6.77 4.20 -4.59
CA VAL A 10 -7.47 4.77 -5.74
C VAL A 10 -6.83 4.37 -7.07
N THR A 11 -5.51 4.30 -7.14
CA THR A 11 -4.77 3.90 -8.37
C THR A 11 -5.02 2.44 -8.77
N ALA A 12 -5.55 1.60 -7.88
CA ALA A 12 -5.85 0.20 -8.20
C ALA A 12 -7.20 0.02 -8.95
N PHE A 13 -8.12 0.99 -8.89
CA PHE A 13 -9.39 0.92 -9.65
C PHE A 13 -9.15 0.95 -11.17
N PRO A 14 -8.43 1.93 -11.75
CA PRO A 14 -8.18 1.98 -13.18
C PRO A 14 -6.89 1.23 -13.60
N ILE A 15 -6.59 0.08 -12.99
CA ILE A 15 -5.27 -0.59 -13.16
C ILE A 15 -4.90 -0.85 -14.63
N GLU A 16 -5.86 -1.21 -15.48
CA GLU A 16 -5.60 -1.41 -16.91
C GLU A 16 -5.23 -0.12 -17.64
N THR A 17 -5.96 0.96 -17.38
CA THR A 17 -5.70 2.30 -17.95
C THR A 17 -4.33 2.82 -17.50
N GLU A 18 -4.00 2.69 -16.21
CA GLU A 18 -2.71 3.10 -15.65
C GLU A 18 -1.57 2.30 -16.25
N LEU A 19 -1.73 0.98 -16.40
CA LEU A 19 -0.73 0.14 -17.05
C LEU A 19 -0.56 0.50 -18.53
N ASN A 20 -1.65 0.76 -19.26
CA ASN A 20 -1.59 1.21 -20.65
C ASN A 20 -0.80 2.53 -20.79
N TRP A 21 -1.05 3.48 -19.89
CA TRP A 21 -0.29 4.72 -19.83
C TRP A 21 1.20 4.48 -19.52
N LEU A 22 1.52 3.59 -18.58
CA LEU A 22 2.91 3.21 -18.31
C LEU A 22 3.58 2.56 -19.53
N MET A 23 2.84 1.82 -20.35
CA MET A 23 3.35 1.22 -21.60
C MET A 23 3.66 2.24 -22.68
N SER A 24 2.93 3.35 -22.74
CA SER A 24 3.31 4.46 -23.62
C SER A 24 4.65 5.10 -23.23
N GLN A 25 5.10 4.88 -21.99
CA GLN A 25 6.38 5.36 -21.44
C GLN A 25 7.46 4.26 -21.37
N ALA A 26 7.23 3.10 -22.00
CA ALA A 26 8.09 1.92 -21.87
C ALA A 26 9.58 2.19 -22.18
N GLY A 27 9.87 3.09 -23.12
CA GLY A 27 11.23 3.47 -23.51
C GLY A 27 12.05 4.17 -22.41
N ASN A 28 11.40 4.66 -21.35
CA ASN A 28 12.07 5.30 -20.21
C ASN A 28 12.50 4.30 -19.12
N PHE A 29 12.03 3.05 -19.20
CA PHE A 29 12.37 2.01 -18.23
C PHE A 29 13.53 1.15 -18.73
N ASN A 30 14.24 0.52 -17.80
CA ASN A 30 15.20 -0.51 -18.17
C ASN A 30 14.48 -1.71 -18.84
N PRO A 31 15.17 -2.51 -19.67
CA PRO A 31 14.54 -3.60 -20.42
C PRO A 31 13.81 -4.62 -19.55
N THR A 32 14.34 -4.91 -18.35
CA THR A 32 13.75 -5.87 -17.41
C THR A 32 12.40 -5.39 -16.87
N MET A 33 12.33 -4.14 -16.44
CA MET A 33 11.11 -3.49 -15.96
C MET A 33 10.08 -3.37 -17.07
N ALA A 34 10.49 -2.90 -18.25
CA ALA A 34 9.60 -2.77 -19.40
C ALA A 34 8.98 -4.13 -19.78
N THR A 35 9.80 -5.18 -19.88
CA THR A 35 9.32 -6.54 -20.19
C THR A 35 8.34 -7.05 -19.14
N TRP A 36 8.62 -6.81 -17.86
CA TRP A 36 7.73 -7.19 -16.78
C TRP A 36 6.39 -6.45 -16.85
N LEU A 37 6.41 -5.13 -17.03
CA LEU A 37 5.20 -4.34 -17.12
C LEU A 37 4.36 -4.71 -18.35
N TYR A 38 4.97 -4.99 -19.51
CA TYR A 38 4.25 -5.50 -20.69
C TYR A 38 3.56 -6.82 -20.40
N LYS A 39 4.24 -7.74 -19.70
CA LYS A 39 3.66 -9.03 -19.29
C LYS A 39 2.44 -8.81 -18.38
N VAL A 40 2.53 -7.90 -17.41
CA VAL A 40 1.43 -7.59 -16.49
C VAL A 40 0.27 -6.93 -17.25
N TYR A 41 0.53 -5.93 -18.08
CA TYR A 41 -0.49 -5.26 -18.90
C TYR A 41 -1.27 -6.26 -19.77
N ASN A 42 -0.55 -7.10 -20.52
CA ASN A 42 -1.20 -8.10 -21.39
C ASN A 42 -2.07 -9.09 -20.59
N ALA A 43 -1.62 -9.50 -19.40
CA ALA A 43 -2.38 -10.40 -18.54
C ALA A 43 -3.64 -9.72 -17.97
N VAL A 44 -3.52 -8.47 -17.52
CA VAL A 44 -4.67 -7.68 -17.04
C VAL A 44 -5.66 -7.47 -18.17
N HIS A 45 -5.24 -6.94 -19.31
CA HIS A 45 -6.10 -6.67 -20.46
C HIS A 45 -6.84 -7.92 -20.96
N ALA A 46 -6.12 -9.05 -21.12
CA ALA A 46 -6.74 -10.31 -21.54
C ALA A 46 -7.77 -10.80 -20.51
N THR A 47 -7.48 -10.66 -19.21
CA THR A 47 -8.39 -11.09 -18.14
C THR A 47 -9.60 -10.17 -18.04
N THR A 48 -9.44 -8.85 -18.11
CA THR A 48 -10.57 -7.90 -18.09
C THR A 48 -11.48 -8.13 -19.28
N THR A 49 -10.92 -8.39 -20.46
CA THR A 49 -11.69 -8.64 -21.69
C THR A 49 -12.50 -9.94 -21.60
N ALA A 50 -11.90 -11.02 -21.09
CA ALA A 50 -12.55 -12.33 -21.02
C ALA A 50 -13.44 -12.51 -19.77
N TYR A 51 -13.03 -11.93 -18.63
CA TYR A 51 -13.62 -12.14 -17.30
C TYR A 51 -13.65 -10.83 -16.49
N PRO A 52 -14.39 -9.81 -16.93
CA PRO A 52 -14.36 -8.47 -16.33
C PRO A 52 -14.75 -8.45 -14.85
N PHE A 53 -15.61 -9.39 -14.41
CA PHE A 53 -16.04 -9.51 -13.02
C PHE A 53 -14.89 -9.85 -12.05
N LEU A 54 -13.75 -10.38 -12.52
CA LEU A 54 -12.59 -10.65 -11.67
C LEU A 54 -11.92 -9.36 -11.16
N ALA A 55 -12.05 -8.25 -11.90
CA ALA A 55 -11.56 -6.94 -11.45
C ALA A 55 -12.21 -6.49 -10.14
N TYR A 56 -13.42 -6.99 -9.82
CA TYR A 56 -14.10 -6.70 -8.56
C TYR A 56 -13.29 -7.13 -7.32
N GLY A 57 -12.46 -8.17 -7.43
CA GLY A 57 -11.51 -8.54 -6.37
C GLY A 57 -10.49 -7.43 -6.09
N THR A 58 -9.99 -6.78 -7.15
CA THR A 58 -9.10 -5.62 -7.05
C THR A 58 -9.83 -4.41 -6.47
N ASP A 59 -11.09 -4.19 -6.85
CA ASP A 59 -11.92 -3.10 -6.31
C ASP A 59 -12.09 -3.21 -4.79
N TRP A 60 -12.31 -4.41 -4.26
CA TRP A 60 -12.39 -4.64 -2.81
C TRP A 60 -11.07 -4.36 -2.10
N LEU A 61 -9.93 -4.74 -2.69
CA LEU A 61 -8.61 -4.44 -2.14
C LEU A 61 -8.32 -2.94 -2.16
N ALA A 62 -8.70 -2.24 -3.24
CA ALA A 62 -8.61 -0.79 -3.38
C ALA A 62 -9.47 -0.09 -2.31
N PHE A 63 -10.72 -0.53 -2.15
CA PHE A 63 -11.64 -0.02 -1.14
C PHE A 63 -11.10 -0.19 0.29
N ALA A 64 -10.47 -1.34 0.60
CA ALA A 64 -9.85 -1.57 1.89
C ALA A 64 -8.78 -0.51 2.21
N HIS A 65 -7.94 -0.13 1.24
CA HIS A 65 -6.94 0.93 1.44
C HIS A 65 -7.59 2.29 1.75
N VAL A 66 -8.68 2.62 1.06
CA VAL A 66 -9.45 3.84 1.33
C VAL A 66 -10.03 3.81 2.75
N MET A 67 -10.61 2.70 3.19
CA MET A 67 -11.14 2.56 4.55
C MET A 67 -10.03 2.60 5.62
N LEU A 68 -8.88 1.98 5.36
CA LEU A 68 -7.72 2.07 6.26
C LEU A 68 -7.23 3.52 6.37
N ALA A 69 -7.25 4.30 5.28
CA ALA A 69 -6.92 5.73 5.33
C ALA A 69 -7.90 6.51 6.23
N VAL A 70 -9.19 6.18 6.19
CA VAL A 70 -10.21 6.78 7.07
C VAL A 70 -9.95 6.47 8.54
N LEU A 71 -9.49 5.26 8.90
CA LEU A 71 -9.18 4.92 10.29
C LEU A 71 -8.14 5.86 10.93
N PHE A 72 -7.19 6.37 10.14
CA PHE A 72 -6.18 7.32 10.61
C PHE A 72 -6.72 8.71 10.96
N VAL A 73 -8.00 9.01 10.67
CA VAL A 73 -8.69 10.19 11.20
C VAL A 73 -8.86 10.09 12.73
N GLY A 74 -8.95 8.89 13.30
CA GLY A 74 -9.03 8.67 14.74
C GLY A 74 -7.85 9.28 15.51
N PRO A 75 -6.60 8.91 15.19
CA PRO A 75 -5.40 9.53 15.75
C PRO A 75 -5.28 11.04 15.53
N LEU A 76 -5.80 11.57 14.41
CA LEU A 76 -5.82 13.04 14.18
C LEU A 76 -6.77 13.77 15.14
N ARG A 77 -7.88 13.13 15.52
CA ARG A 77 -8.88 13.72 16.45
C ARG A 77 -8.51 13.51 17.91
N ASN A 78 -8.11 12.29 18.28
CA ASN A 78 -7.72 11.94 19.64
C ASN A 78 -6.59 10.90 19.62
N PRO A 79 -5.32 11.36 19.59
CA PRO A 79 -4.19 10.46 19.44
C PRO A 79 -4.00 9.51 20.62
N LEU A 80 -4.31 9.96 21.85
CA LEU A 80 -4.10 9.16 23.07
C LEU A 80 -5.03 7.95 23.11
N ARG A 81 -6.30 8.13 22.77
CA ARG A 81 -7.29 7.04 22.72
C ARG A 81 -7.10 6.10 21.53
N ASN A 82 -6.44 6.57 20.47
CA ASN A 82 -6.31 5.85 19.19
C ASN A 82 -4.87 5.45 18.87
N ILE A 83 -3.96 5.41 19.85
CA ILE A 83 -2.54 5.03 19.63
C ILE A 83 -2.41 3.68 18.92
N TRP A 84 -3.32 2.75 19.20
CA TRP A 84 -3.34 1.43 18.57
C TRP A 84 -3.43 1.49 17.04
N VAL A 85 -4.11 2.48 16.46
CA VAL A 85 -4.18 2.65 14.99
C VAL A 85 -2.79 2.94 14.40
N ILE A 86 -1.95 3.67 15.14
CA ILE A 86 -0.56 3.94 14.77
C ILE A 86 0.27 2.65 14.91
N GLU A 87 0.13 1.92 16.00
CA GLU A 87 0.82 0.63 16.23
C GLU A 87 0.45 -0.41 15.17
N PHE A 88 -0.84 -0.53 14.83
CA PHE A 88 -1.34 -1.34 13.73
C PHE A 88 -0.67 -0.97 12.40
N GLY A 89 -0.55 0.34 12.11
CA GLY A 89 0.17 0.81 10.92
C GLY A 89 1.63 0.37 10.91
N ILE A 90 2.32 0.40 12.04
CA ILE A 90 3.71 -0.05 12.17
C ILE A 90 3.81 -1.56 11.92
N ILE A 91 2.89 -2.34 12.51
CA ILE A 91 2.82 -3.79 12.28
C ILE A 91 2.61 -4.08 10.80
N ALA A 92 1.69 -3.37 10.13
CA ALA A 92 1.44 -3.51 8.70
C ALA A 92 2.69 -3.20 7.87
N CYS A 93 3.44 -2.14 8.21
CA CYS A 93 4.69 -1.80 7.54
C CYS A 93 5.73 -2.94 7.61
N VAL A 94 5.87 -3.57 8.78
CA VAL A 94 6.79 -4.69 8.97
C VAL A 94 6.28 -5.95 8.26
N ALA A 95 4.97 -6.21 8.30
CA ALA A 95 4.33 -7.40 7.74
C ALA A 95 4.36 -7.46 6.19
N ILE A 96 4.57 -6.34 5.51
CA ILE A 96 4.75 -6.32 4.05
C ILE A 96 5.98 -7.13 3.62
N VAL A 97 7.06 -7.12 4.41
CA VAL A 97 8.30 -7.84 4.07
C VAL A 97 8.09 -9.36 3.98
N PRO A 98 7.59 -10.06 5.01
CA PRO A 98 7.33 -11.49 4.89
C PRO A 98 6.29 -11.80 3.81
N LEU A 99 5.26 -10.96 3.63
CA LEU A 99 4.29 -11.14 2.56
C LEU A 99 4.97 -11.14 1.18
N ALA A 100 5.77 -10.11 0.88
CA ALA A 100 6.43 -9.95 -0.41
C ALA A 100 7.44 -11.08 -0.69
N PHE A 101 8.20 -11.51 0.33
CA PHE A 101 9.24 -12.54 0.16
C PHE A 101 8.71 -13.98 0.22
N ILE A 102 7.49 -14.22 0.70
CA ILE A 102 6.85 -15.54 0.67
C ILE A 102 5.89 -15.65 -0.51
N ALA A 103 4.88 -14.78 -0.59
CA ALA A 103 3.85 -14.85 -1.63
C ALA A 103 4.40 -14.42 -3.01
N GLY A 104 5.31 -13.44 -3.04
CA GLY A 104 5.93 -12.96 -4.29
C GLY A 104 6.59 -14.08 -5.11
N PRO A 105 7.54 -14.85 -4.57
CA PRO A 105 8.13 -15.97 -5.32
C PRO A 105 7.13 -17.09 -5.65
N ILE A 106 6.17 -17.40 -4.76
CA ILE A 106 5.10 -18.39 -5.04
C ILE A 106 4.28 -17.99 -6.27
N ARG A 107 4.06 -16.68 -6.47
CA ARG A 107 3.30 -16.13 -7.60
C ARG A 107 4.17 -15.68 -8.78
N GLY A 108 5.49 -15.94 -8.74
CA GLY A 108 6.41 -15.59 -9.82
C GLY A 108 6.67 -14.08 -9.99
N ILE A 109 6.47 -13.27 -8.95
CA ILE A 109 6.76 -11.82 -8.96
C ILE A 109 8.28 -11.62 -8.92
N PRO A 110 8.89 -10.77 -9.76
CA PRO A 110 10.33 -10.58 -9.78
C PRO A 110 10.83 -9.83 -8.54
N ILE A 111 12.09 -10.06 -8.16
CA ILE A 111 12.64 -9.52 -6.90
C ILE A 111 12.60 -8.00 -6.83
N PHE A 112 12.88 -7.29 -7.93
CA PHE A 112 12.84 -5.83 -7.94
C PHE A 112 11.44 -5.28 -7.64
N TRP A 113 10.38 -5.97 -8.07
CA TRP A 113 9.01 -5.57 -7.76
C TRP A 113 8.66 -5.83 -6.30
N ARG A 114 9.11 -6.95 -5.74
CA ARG A 114 8.97 -7.22 -4.29
C ARG A 114 9.67 -6.18 -3.43
N LEU A 115 10.80 -5.65 -3.89
CA LEU A 115 11.50 -4.55 -3.22
C LEU A 115 10.71 -3.24 -3.31
N ILE A 116 10.04 -2.97 -4.42
CA ILE A 116 9.08 -1.86 -4.55
C ILE A 116 7.94 -2.05 -3.53
N ASP A 117 7.38 -3.25 -3.40
CA ASP A 117 6.34 -3.54 -2.40
C ASP A 117 6.85 -3.26 -0.98
N CYS A 118 8.07 -3.73 -0.63
CA CYS A 118 8.67 -3.48 0.68
C CYS A 118 8.94 -2.00 0.97
N SER A 119 9.16 -1.18 -0.07
CA SER A 119 9.42 0.25 0.10
C SER A 119 8.25 0.99 0.74
N PHE A 120 7.00 0.54 0.52
CA PHE A 120 5.82 1.11 1.17
C PHE A 120 5.90 0.98 2.69
N GLY A 121 6.34 -0.18 3.20
CA GLY A 121 6.58 -0.38 4.63
C GLY A 121 7.71 0.49 5.16
N LEU A 122 8.83 0.56 4.42
CA LEU A 122 9.99 1.36 4.79
C LEU A 122 9.69 2.86 4.88
N PHE A 123 8.94 3.42 3.93
CA PHE A 123 8.58 4.83 3.95
C PHE A 123 7.38 5.11 4.87
N GLY A 124 6.46 4.16 5.01
CA GLY A 124 5.29 4.27 5.88
C GLY A 124 5.65 4.28 7.37
N ILE A 125 6.63 3.47 7.78
CA ILE A 125 7.01 3.34 9.20
C ILE A 125 7.62 4.63 9.77
N ILE A 126 8.28 5.46 8.95
CA ILE A 126 8.94 6.69 9.40
C ILE A 126 7.94 7.67 10.05
N PRO A 127 6.89 8.17 9.36
CA PRO A 127 5.92 9.07 9.99
C PRO A 127 5.14 8.40 11.13
N LEU A 128 4.85 7.10 11.01
CA LEU A 128 4.16 6.35 12.06
C LEU A 128 4.96 6.28 13.36
N TYR A 129 6.25 6.01 13.26
CA TYR A 129 7.14 5.93 14.40
C TYR A 129 7.29 7.28 15.09
N LEU A 130 7.40 8.37 14.32
CA LEU A 130 7.41 9.74 14.86
C LEU A 130 6.12 10.04 15.62
N CYS A 131 4.95 9.78 15.02
CA CYS A 131 3.67 9.93 15.70
C CYS A 131 3.60 9.08 16.98
N HIS A 132 3.98 7.81 16.91
CA HIS A 132 3.95 6.91 18.07
C HIS A 132 4.84 7.42 19.21
N ARG A 133 6.06 7.88 18.90
CA ARG A 133 6.99 8.48 19.89
C ARG A 133 6.35 9.68 20.56
N ASP A 134 5.79 10.59 19.78
CA ASP A 134 5.22 11.84 20.28
C ASP A 134 3.95 11.59 21.11
N ILE A 135 3.11 10.62 20.72
CA ILE A 135 1.94 10.19 21.51
C ILE A 135 2.39 9.59 22.86
N LYS A 136 3.43 8.75 22.87
CA LYS A 136 3.95 8.20 24.14
C LYS A 136 4.56 9.27 25.04
N LEU A 137 5.13 10.33 24.48
CA LEU A 137 5.59 11.48 25.26
C LEU A 137 4.41 12.24 25.87
N LEU A 138 3.36 12.50 25.10
CA LEU A 138 2.14 13.14 25.60
C LEU A 138 1.48 12.32 26.73
N LEU A 139 1.43 11.00 26.61
CA LEU A 139 0.90 10.13 27.67
C LEU A 139 1.66 10.27 29.00
N LYS A 140 2.99 10.46 28.94
CA LYS A 140 3.81 10.66 30.15
C LYS A 140 3.60 12.02 30.80
N LEU A 141 3.32 13.04 29.99
CA LEU A 141 3.15 14.43 30.43
C LEU A 141 1.73 14.72 30.92
N THR A 142 0.75 13.91 30.52
CA THR A 142 -0.64 14.09 30.93
C THR A 142 -0.87 13.34 32.24
N PRO A 143 -1.16 14.03 33.37
CA PRO A 143 -1.45 13.34 34.63
C PRO A 143 -2.70 12.47 34.46
N ALA A 144 -2.64 11.26 35.02
CA ALA A 144 -3.70 10.26 34.92
C ALA A 144 -5.03 10.83 35.43
N THR A 145 -5.89 11.24 34.51
CA THR A 145 -7.31 11.50 34.76
C THR A 145 -8.06 10.26 34.28
N TYR A 146 -8.17 9.30 35.19
CA TYR A 146 -9.12 8.19 35.08
C TYR A 146 -10.48 8.64 35.60
#